data_AF-A0A9E3E927-F1
#
_entry.id   AF-A0A9E3E927-F1
#
_cell.length_a   1.000
_cell.length_b   1.000
_cell.length_c   1.000
_cell.angle_alpha   90.00
_cell.angle_beta   90.00
_cell.angle_gamma   90.00
#
_symmetry.space_group_name_H-M   'P 1'
#
loop_
_entity.id
_entity.type
_entity.pdbx_description
1 polymer ?
#
loop_
_entity_poly.entity_id
_entity_poly.type
_entity_poly.pdbx_seq_one_letter_code
_entity_poly.pdbx_strand_id
1 'polypeptide(L)'
;MAEEDQGRELPHRARRATSADSHPSAPSSAPVLSEELRKRLQAAVKAERAAADQQQPEPGDERTITLPERVPSLTTIGSEERRPAPNRKQKHAAAAKASAQLERIATPVPEDDGTARTGGALKSRVTAKPQAIVEPRPAARHQPASTTSPAPNRPRRRTGALLIALTLAVLVIGSLAVVALKQSSRPPATSSAVLRHEASVREQAAAWVARQVSPGATVACDTAMCAALTAHGFPASKLVTLGPTSPEPVPAVLVVETATVRGLFGSSLATAWAPTVLASFGSGTSGITVRVVAPHGAAAYQAMLGTDLADRKASGSALLSDSQITVSATARSQLAAGLVDSRLVLALAYVAARRPIDIVEFGNLGPGADASVPLRFADLAESVPAARMGTAAYVRAVRADLSEADSRVRPARTATVTVQGKAVLRVEFTAPSPLGLLSNGTS
;
A
#
# COMPACT_ATOMS: atom_id res chain seq x y z
N MET A 1 -5.63 -70.57 65.17
CA MET A 1 -6.38 -69.52 65.90
C MET A 1 -5.74 -68.18 65.51
N ALA A 2 -5.91 -67.69 64.28
CA ALA A 2 -7.16 -67.29 63.60
C ALA A 2 -7.62 -65.90 64.09
N GLU A 3 -7.96 -64.92 63.24
CA GLU A 3 -8.05 -64.93 61.76
C GLU A 3 -7.77 -63.52 61.16
N GLU A 4 -7.99 -63.35 59.85
CA GLU A 4 -7.90 -62.07 59.10
C GLU A 4 -9.00 -61.06 59.56
N ASP A 5 -8.98 -59.75 59.27
CA ASP A 5 -8.77 -59.07 57.97
C ASP A 5 -8.50 -57.54 58.14
N GLN A 6 -8.06 -56.89 57.05
CA GLN A 6 -8.35 -55.52 56.57
C GLN A 6 -7.15 -54.62 56.21
N GLY A 7 -7.30 -53.90 55.08
CA GLY A 7 -6.61 -52.64 54.80
C GLY A 7 -5.27 -52.72 54.07
N ARG A 8 -5.29 -52.79 52.73
CA ARG A 8 -4.06 -52.69 51.90
C ARG A 8 -3.62 -51.24 51.64
N GLU A 9 -2.75 -50.71 52.51
CA GLU A 9 -1.85 -49.59 52.16
C GLU A 9 -0.38 -50.02 52.23
N LEU A 10 0.39 -49.83 51.16
CA LEU A 10 1.86 -49.63 51.26
C LEU A 10 2.37 -48.74 50.10
N PRO A 11 3.47 -47.95 50.30
CA PRO A 11 3.78 -46.80 49.43
C PRO A 11 5.12 -46.91 48.67
N HIS A 12 5.39 -45.93 47.80
CA HIS A 12 6.65 -45.80 47.08
C HIS A 12 7.84 -45.40 47.99
N ARG A 13 8.79 -46.34 48.18
CA ARG A 13 10.23 -46.06 48.37
C ARG A 13 10.89 -45.93 46.98
N ALA A 14 12.09 -45.39 46.74
CA ALA A 14 13.26 -45.03 47.58
C ALA A 14 13.93 -43.72 47.00
N ARG A 15 14.72 -42.88 47.71
CA ARG A 15 16.17 -43.00 48.07
C ARG A 15 17.06 -43.60 46.96
N ARG A 16 18.26 -43.10 46.59
CA ARG A 16 19.24 -42.07 47.10
C ARG A 16 20.09 -41.61 45.87
N ALA A 17 20.46 -40.33 45.66
CA ALA A 17 21.55 -39.51 46.28
C ALA A 17 22.98 -39.70 45.68
N THR A 18 23.84 -38.68 45.83
CA THR A 18 25.24 -38.48 45.29
C THR A 18 25.35 -38.04 43.82
N SER A 19 26.29 -37.19 43.37
CA SER A 19 27.18 -36.22 44.06
C SER A 19 27.84 -35.21 43.09
N ALA A 20 28.08 -33.98 43.59
CA ALA A 20 29.19 -33.04 43.24
C ALA A 20 29.33 -32.34 41.85
N ASP A 21 29.91 -31.14 41.95
CA ASP A 21 30.77 -30.38 41.00
C ASP A 21 30.28 -29.74 39.67
N SER A 22 30.35 -28.40 39.70
CA SER A 22 30.96 -27.51 38.69
C SER A 22 30.24 -27.07 37.40
N HIS A 23 30.46 -25.77 37.11
CA HIS A 23 30.04 -24.92 35.98
C HIS A 23 30.53 -25.40 34.59
N PRO A 24 29.96 -24.92 33.44
CA PRO A 24 29.50 -23.54 33.24
C PRO A 24 28.21 -23.28 32.43
N SER A 25 27.78 -22.01 32.44
CA SER A 25 26.80 -21.45 31.51
C SER A 25 27.35 -21.35 30.08
N ALA A 26 26.61 -21.83 29.08
CA ALA A 26 26.93 -21.61 27.67
C ALA A 26 26.22 -20.35 27.12
N PRO A 27 26.90 -19.46 26.39
CA PRO A 27 26.33 -18.19 25.94
C PRO A 27 25.50 -18.32 24.67
N SER A 28 24.46 -17.48 24.54
CA SER A 28 23.74 -17.27 23.28
C SER A 28 24.63 -16.48 22.31
N SER A 29 25.27 -17.19 21.38
CA SER A 29 26.15 -16.61 20.37
C SER A 29 25.36 -16.16 19.14
N ALA A 30 25.00 -14.88 19.10
CA ALA A 30 24.58 -14.25 17.85
C ALA A 30 25.79 -14.20 16.87
N PRO A 31 25.56 -14.31 15.55
CA PRO A 31 26.64 -14.20 14.57
C PRO A 31 27.16 -12.75 14.53
N VAL A 32 28.29 -12.51 15.19
CA VAL A 32 28.97 -11.22 15.18
C VAL A 32 29.58 -10.99 13.80
N LEU A 33 29.12 -9.94 13.10
CA LEU A 33 29.79 -9.40 11.91
C LEU A 33 31.28 -9.23 12.20
N SER A 34 32.14 -9.84 11.37
CA SER A 34 33.57 -9.93 11.67
C SER A 34 34.18 -8.54 11.91
N GLU A 35 35.10 -8.49 12.88
CA GLU A 35 35.77 -7.25 13.33
C GLU A 35 36.35 -6.45 12.16
N GLU A 36 36.87 -7.16 11.16
CA GLU A 36 37.41 -6.65 9.91
C GLU A 36 36.34 -6.02 9.00
N LEU A 37 35.20 -6.69 8.80
CA LEU A 37 34.08 -6.15 8.01
C LEU A 37 33.48 -4.90 8.69
N ARG A 38 33.39 -4.93 10.03
CA ARG A 38 32.94 -3.78 10.84
C ARG A 38 33.84 -2.56 10.62
N LYS A 39 35.17 -2.74 10.69
CA LYS A 39 36.16 -1.68 10.45
C LYS A 39 36.10 -1.14 9.01
N ARG A 40 35.94 -2.00 8.00
CA ARG A 40 35.82 -1.59 6.59
C ARG A 40 34.59 -0.72 6.33
N LEU A 41 33.42 -1.11 6.87
CA LEU A 41 32.20 -0.32 6.77
C LEU A 41 32.32 1.03 7.48
N GLN A 42 32.91 1.07 8.68
CA GLN A 42 33.17 2.32 9.41
C GLN A 42 34.15 3.24 8.66
N ALA A 43 35.20 2.68 8.04
CA ALA A 43 36.16 3.45 7.24
C ALA A 43 35.50 4.08 5.99
N ALA A 44 34.65 3.34 5.28
CA ALA A 44 33.90 3.84 4.13
C ALA A 44 32.96 5.00 4.51
N VAL A 45 32.11 4.81 5.53
CA VAL A 45 31.17 5.84 6.01
C VAL A 45 31.91 7.10 6.52
N LYS A 46 33.09 6.95 7.13
CA LYS A 46 33.92 8.09 7.53
C LYS A 46 34.50 8.84 6.32
N ALA A 47 34.92 8.13 5.28
CA ALA A 47 35.44 8.74 4.06
C ALA A 47 34.35 9.52 3.30
N GLU A 48 33.15 8.97 3.17
CA GLU A 48 32.01 9.66 2.53
C GLU A 48 31.61 10.94 3.27
N ARG A 49 31.58 10.92 4.62
CA ARG A 49 31.30 12.13 5.42
C ARG A 49 32.39 13.19 5.28
N ALA A 50 33.67 12.79 5.33
CA ALA A 50 34.78 13.71 5.12
C ALA A 50 34.78 14.33 3.70
N ALA A 51 34.27 13.63 2.70
CA ALA A 51 34.06 14.17 1.36
C ALA A 51 32.85 15.12 1.28
N ALA A 52 31.75 14.82 1.99
CA ALA A 52 30.59 15.71 2.07
C ALA A 52 30.93 17.05 2.75
N ASP A 53 31.65 17.01 3.88
CA ASP A 53 32.07 18.20 4.63
C ASP A 53 33.00 19.11 3.80
N GLN A 54 33.81 18.54 2.90
CA GLN A 54 34.69 19.29 1.98
C GLN A 54 33.96 19.88 0.76
N GLN A 55 32.70 19.50 0.53
CA GLN A 55 31.92 19.95 -0.63
C GLN A 55 31.04 21.18 -0.33
N GLN A 56 31.08 21.70 0.90
CA GLN A 56 30.28 22.84 1.34
C GLN A 56 30.98 24.17 1.02
N PRO A 57 30.35 25.11 0.27
CA PRO A 57 31.00 26.35 -0.13
C PRO A 57 31.12 27.35 1.02
N GLU A 58 32.30 27.98 1.14
CA GLU A 58 32.60 29.08 2.06
C GLU A 58 31.62 30.27 1.91
N PRO A 59 31.19 30.93 3.00
CA PRO A 59 30.25 32.05 2.96
C PRO A 59 30.92 33.36 2.50
N GLY A 60 30.93 33.60 1.19
CA GLY A 60 31.58 34.77 0.58
C GLY A 60 30.79 36.09 0.64
N ASP A 61 31.19 36.94 1.60
CA ASP A 61 31.07 38.42 1.73
C ASP A 61 29.78 39.15 1.27
N GLU A 62 29.24 39.99 2.16
CA GLU A 62 27.99 40.75 1.97
C GLU A 62 28.24 42.10 1.29
N ARG A 63 27.81 42.28 0.04
CA ARG A 63 27.83 43.60 -0.63
C ARG A 63 26.53 43.94 -1.36
N THR A 64 25.79 44.88 -0.77
CA THR A 64 24.64 45.55 -1.36
C THR A 64 25.01 46.29 -2.65
N ILE A 65 24.33 46.00 -3.77
CA ILE A 65 24.20 46.91 -4.90
C ILE A 65 22.73 46.99 -5.31
N THR A 66 22.22 48.21 -5.46
CA THR A 66 20.82 48.53 -5.73
C THR A 66 20.41 48.29 -7.17
N LEU A 67 19.14 47.93 -7.38
CA LEU A 67 18.45 48.01 -8.66
C LEU A 67 18.50 49.46 -9.21
N PRO A 68 18.41 49.66 -10.53
CA PRO A 68 17.15 50.21 -11.01
C PRO A 68 16.57 49.54 -12.27
N GLU A 69 15.27 49.75 -12.42
CA GLU A 69 14.38 49.22 -13.45
C GLU A 69 14.39 50.08 -14.72
N ARG A 70 14.52 49.47 -15.92
CA ARG A 70 13.75 49.84 -17.14
C ARG A 70 13.95 48.93 -18.35
N VAL A 71 12.84 48.77 -19.07
CA VAL A 71 12.61 48.24 -20.43
C VAL A 71 11.69 49.34 -21.06
N PRO A 72 11.59 49.62 -22.39
CA PRO A 72 11.59 48.60 -23.44
C PRO A 72 12.03 48.96 -24.90
N SER A 73 11.94 47.94 -25.77
CA SER A 73 11.56 47.96 -27.20
C SER A 73 12.37 48.74 -28.25
N LEU A 74 12.89 48.01 -29.27
CA LEU A 74 12.49 48.02 -30.70
C LEU A 74 13.62 47.32 -31.52
N THR A 75 13.42 46.13 -32.11
CA THR A 75 12.77 45.83 -33.43
C THR A 75 13.59 46.25 -34.66
N THR A 76 13.90 45.29 -35.55
CA THR A 76 13.93 45.36 -37.06
C THR A 76 15.14 44.65 -37.72
N ILE A 77 14.86 43.52 -38.38
CA ILE A 77 15.27 43.05 -39.74
C ILE A 77 16.59 43.57 -40.36
N GLY A 78 17.44 42.68 -40.90
CA GLY A 78 18.55 43.06 -41.82
C GLY A 78 19.43 41.94 -42.39
N SER A 79 19.17 41.56 -43.65
CA SER A 79 19.78 40.56 -44.55
C SER A 79 21.31 40.41 -44.75
N GLU A 80 21.65 39.29 -45.43
CA GLU A 80 22.74 38.99 -46.39
C GLU A 80 24.27 39.07 -46.09
N GLU A 81 24.88 37.87 -46.23
CA GLU A 81 25.98 37.55 -47.18
C GLU A 81 27.49 37.79 -46.84
N ARG A 82 28.33 36.98 -47.52
CA ARG A 82 29.80 37.05 -47.79
C ARG A 82 30.81 36.64 -46.70
N ARG A 83 31.18 35.35 -46.82
CA ARG A 83 32.57 34.87 -46.67
C ARG A 83 33.51 35.61 -47.66
N PRO A 84 34.80 35.81 -47.32
CA PRO A 84 35.77 34.74 -47.57
C PRO A 84 36.78 34.50 -46.43
N ALA A 85 37.52 33.39 -46.53
CA ALA A 85 38.72 33.10 -45.73
C ALA A 85 39.97 33.20 -46.62
N PRO A 86 41.18 33.23 -46.03
CA PRO A 86 42.24 32.40 -46.62
C PRO A 86 43.21 31.73 -45.62
N ASN A 87 43.51 30.45 -45.91
CA ASN A 87 44.82 29.78 -45.78
C ASN A 87 45.55 29.62 -44.41
N ARG A 88 46.50 28.67 -44.23
CA ARG A 88 46.76 27.33 -44.85
C ARG A 88 47.99 26.68 -44.19
N LYS A 89 47.94 25.35 -43.95
CA LYS A 89 49.02 24.32 -43.90
C LYS A 89 48.60 23.23 -42.88
N GLN A 90 48.22 21.99 -43.20
CA GLN A 90 48.33 21.08 -44.37
C GLN A 90 49.54 20.11 -44.39
N LYS A 91 49.34 18.91 -43.84
CA LYS A 91 49.85 17.58 -44.24
C LYS A 91 48.72 16.58 -43.86
N HIS A 92 48.18 15.66 -44.69
CA HIS A 92 48.68 14.75 -45.75
C HIS A 92 49.61 13.65 -45.21
N ALA A 93 49.42 12.35 -45.50
CA ALA A 93 48.40 11.62 -46.32
C ALA A 93 48.10 10.24 -45.65
N ALA A 94 47.35 9.25 -46.16
CA ALA A 94 46.63 8.93 -47.42
C ALA A 94 45.39 8.05 -47.04
N ALA A 95 44.21 8.06 -47.67
CA ALA A 95 43.80 7.66 -49.03
C ALA A 95 44.02 6.15 -49.34
N ALA A 96 43.11 5.38 -49.98
CA ALA A 96 41.85 5.70 -50.67
C ALA A 96 40.87 4.46 -50.67
N LYS A 97 39.52 4.59 -50.78
CA LYS A 97 38.65 4.48 -52.00
C LYS A 97 38.64 3.11 -52.74
N ALA A 98 37.58 2.64 -53.42
CA ALA A 98 36.14 2.99 -53.44
C ALA A 98 35.29 2.01 -54.30
N SER A 99 34.05 1.75 -53.84
CA SER A 99 32.74 1.79 -54.56
C SER A 99 32.31 0.83 -55.70
N ALA A 100 30.99 0.51 -55.66
CA ALA A 100 30.04 0.28 -56.79
C ALA A 100 30.14 -1.05 -57.62
N GLN A 101 29.11 -1.59 -58.28
CA GLN A 101 27.62 -1.45 -58.24
C GLN A 101 26.93 -2.47 -59.22
N LEU A 102 25.66 -2.85 -58.97
CA LEU A 102 24.72 -3.59 -59.89
C LEU A 102 25.02 -5.10 -60.13
N GLU A 103 24.07 -5.99 -60.51
CA GLU A 103 22.68 -5.83 -61.00
C GLU A 103 21.69 -6.99 -60.60
N ARG A 104 20.37 -6.73 -60.80
CA ARG A 104 19.08 -7.47 -60.61
C ARG A 104 19.06 -9.01 -60.65
N ILE A 105 18.18 -9.67 -59.89
CA ILE A 105 16.77 -10.05 -60.23
C ILE A 105 16.06 -10.61 -58.95
N ALA A 106 14.74 -10.54 -58.65
CA ALA A 106 13.58 -9.76 -59.14
C ALA A 106 12.40 -9.78 -58.08
N THR A 107 11.12 -9.83 -58.49
CA THR A 107 9.85 -9.56 -57.72
C THR A 107 8.68 -10.46 -58.21
N PRO A 108 7.40 -10.48 -57.69
CA PRO A 108 6.61 -9.51 -56.86
C PRO A 108 5.87 -10.10 -55.61
N VAL A 109 5.27 -9.37 -54.63
CA VAL A 109 4.51 -8.08 -54.54
C VAL A 109 3.06 -8.23 -55.07
N PRO A 110 1.98 -7.94 -54.29
CA PRO A 110 1.51 -6.61 -53.81
C PRO A 110 1.66 -6.39 -52.28
N GLU A 111 1.86 -5.20 -51.69
CA GLU A 111 1.12 -3.89 -51.67
C GLU A 111 -0.10 -3.86 -50.71
N ASP A 112 -0.45 -2.76 -50.00
CA ASP A 112 0.23 -1.57 -49.38
C ASP A 112 -0.88 -0.74 -48.66
N ASP A 113 -0.72 0.30 -47.81
CA ASP A 113 0.29 0.86 -46.88
C ASP A 113 -0.54 1.51 -45.71
N GLY A 114 0.07 2.20 -44.74
CA GLY A 114 -0.66 3.26 -44.04
C GLY A 114 0.17 4.10 -43.06
N THR A 115 1.20 4.80 -43.52
CA THR A 115 2.16 5.62 -42.75
C THR A 115 1.61 6.46 -41.55
N ALA A 116 2.48 6.65 -40.53
CA ALA A 116 2.69 7.87 -39.71
C ALA A 116 1.95 8.14 -38.37
N ARG A 117 2.71 7.95 -37.27
CA ARG A 117 2.97 8.91 -36.15
C ARG A 117 1.90 9.98 -35.78
N THR A 118 1.42 9.92 -34.55
CA THR A 118 1.91 10.74 -33.39
C THR A 118 1.19 10.34 -32.08
N GLY A 119 1.71 10.76 -30.92
CA GLY A 119 1.12 10.44 -29.62
C GLY A 119 0.19 11.52 -29.07
N GLY A 120 -0.74 11.15 -28.18
CA GLY A 120 -1.63 12.08 -27.50
C GLY A 120 -2.26 11.48 -26.24
N ALA A 121 -2.34 12.25 -25.15
CA ALA A 121 -2.89 11.79 -23.88
C ALA A 121 -4.42 11.88 -23.84
N LEU A 122 -5.08 10.81 -23.38
CA LEU A 122 -6.53 10.79 -23.19
C LEU A 122 -6.94 11.43 -21.85
N LYS A 123 -7.30 12.70 -21.88
CA LYS A 123 -8.15 13.34 -20.86
C LYS A 123 -9.62 13.18 -21.26
N SER A 124 -10.43 12.58 -20.40
CA SER A 124 -11.89 12.52 -20.61
C SER A 124 -12.50 13.93 -20.65
N ARG A 125 -13.38 14.20 -21.63
CA ARG A 125 -14.26 15.38 -21.61
C ARG A 125 -15.67 14.98 -22.04
N VAL A 126 -16.67 15.49 -21.30
CA VAL A 126 -18.09 15.36 -21.59
C VAL A 126 -18.47 16.17 -22.83
N THR A 127 -19.34 15.62 -23.67
CA THR A 127 -20.06 16.37 -24.73
C THR A 127 -21.55 16.02 -24.70
N ALA A 128 -22.39 17.02 -24.42
CA ALA A 128 -23.82 16.97 -24.67
C ALA A 128 -24.15 17.53 -26.08
N LYS A 129 -25.38 17.34 -26.57
CA LYS A 129 -25.88 18.00 -27.80
C LYS A 129 -27.35 18.47 -27.60
N PRO A 130 -27.80 19.61 -28.18
CA PRO A 130 -29.05 20.28 -27.76
C PRO A 130 -30.06 20.58 -28.90
N GLN A 131 -31.07 21.42 -28.59
CA GLN A 131 -32.09 22.09 -29.45
C GLN A 131 -33.37 21.28 -29.77
N ALA A 132 -34.55 21.89 -29.99
CA ALA A 132 -34.89 23.32 -30.21
C ALA A 132 -36.18 23.80 -29.47
N ILE A 133 -36.56 25.07 -29.67
CA ILE A 133 -37.65 25.83 -28.97
C ILE A 133 -38.59 26.48 -30.00
N VAL A 134 -39.91 26.56 -29.71
CA VAL A 134 -40.83 27.62 -30.21
C VAL A 134 -41.91 27.94 -29.15
N GLU A 135 -42.24 29.22 -28.98
CA GLU A 135 -43.42 29.78 -28.28
C GLU A 135 -44.01 30.89 -29.20
N PRO A 136 -45.28 31.36 -29.07
CA PRO A 136 -45.56 32.45 -28.10
C PRO A 136 -47.00 32.55 -27.53
N ARG A 137 -47.12 33.41 -26.49
CA ARG A 137 -48.34 33.92 -25.81
C ARG A 137 -49.18 34.93 -26.65
N PRO A 138 -50.43 35.32 -26.26
CA PRO A 138 -50.68 36.33 -25.21
C PRO A 138 -51.90 35.99 -24.28
N ALA A 139 -52.47 36.97 -23.55
CA ALA A 139 -53.42 36.74 -22.43
C ALA A 139 -54.63 37.72 -22.39
N ALA A 140 -55.67 37.36 -21.63
CA ALA A 140 -56.85 38.19 -21.30
C ALA A 140 -57.39 37.92 -19.86
N ARG A 141 -58.45 38.63 -19.44
CA ARG A 141 -58.91 38.83 -18.03
C ARG A 141 -60.42 38.54 -17.88
N HIS A 142 -60.92 38.20 -16.67
CA HIS A 142 -62.11 38.77 -15.97
C HIS A 142 -62.63 37.90 -14.78
N GLN A 143 -63.70 38.37 -14.11
CA GLN A 143 -64.23 38.09 -12.75
C GLN A 143 -65.78 38.27 -12.78
N PRO A 144 -66.61 38.09 -11.70
CA PRO A 144 -66.47 37.35 -10.42
C PRO A 144 -67.78 36.61 -9.93
N ALA A 145 -67.74 36.10 -8.67
CA ALA A 145 -68.80 36.14 -7.62
C ALA A 145 -70.13 35.31 -7.64
N SER A 146 -70.33 34.55 -6.54
CA SER A 146 -71.59 34.28 -5.79
C SER A 146 -72.70 33.43 -6.46
N THR A 147 -73.68 32.80 -5.77
CA THR A 147 -74.02 32.61 -4.32
C THR A 147 -73.81 31.10 -3.93
N THR A 148 -74.49 30.34 -3.03
CA THR A 148 -75.66 30.46 -2.11
C THR A 148 -75.55 29.41 -0.96
N SER A 149 -76.26 29.59 0.17
CA SER A 149 -76.63 28.55 1.16
C SER A 149 -77.97 28.97 1.83
N PRO A 150 -78.92 28.06 2.16
CA PRO A 150 -78.87 27.13 3.30
C PRO A 150 -79.33 25.70 2.87
N ALA A 151 -79.90 24.74 3.65
CA ALA A 151 -80.39 24.64 5.03
C ALA A 151 -80.36 23.18 5.57
N PRO A 152 -80.47 22.92 6.89
CA PRO A 152 -80.40 21.57 7.48
C PRO A 152 -81.76 20.98 7.91
N ASN A 153 -81.83 19.66 8.15
CA ASN A 153 -82.82 19.09 9.08
C ASN A 153 -82.42 17.73 9.71
N ARG A 154 -82.86 17.49 10.95
CA ARG A 154 -82.85 16.21 11.70
C ARG A 154 -84.06 16.22 12.64
N PRO A 155 -84.89 15.16 12.64
CA PRO A 155 -84.87 14.21 13.77
C PRO A 155 -85.12 12.76 13.27
N ARG A 156 -85.32 11.69 14.07
CA ARG A 156 -85.39 11.50 15.54
C ARG A 156 -84.80 10.11 15.91
N ARG A 157 -84.94 9.67 17.17
CA ARG A 157 -84.52 8.33 17.66
C ARG A 157 -85.65 7.29 17.56
N ARG A 158 -85.30 6.00 17.54
CA ARG A 158 -85.76 4.99 18.53
C ARG A 158 -84.87 3.72 18.51
N THR A 159 -85.11 2.80 19.43
CA THR A 159 -84.13 1.84 19.97
C THR A 159 -84.63 0.39 20.01
N GLY A 160 -83.72 -0.57 19.86
CA GLY A 160 -83.65 -1.75 20.74
C GLY A 160 -83.87 -3.14 20.15
N ALA A 161 -82.88 -4.02 20.38
CA ALA A 161 -82.97 -5.49 20.41
C ALA A 161 -83.26 -6.22 19.05
N LEU A 162 -82.95 -7.52 18.86
CA LEU A 162 -82.28 -8.52 19.71
C LEU A 162 -81.50 -9.59 18.88
N LEU A 163 -80.19 -9.76 19.16
CA LEU A 163 -79.34 -10.99 19.07
C LEU A 163 -79.34 -11.95 17.84
N ILE A 164 -78.39 -12.91 17.91
CA ILE A 164 -78.26 -14.18 17.15
C ILE A 164 -77.84 -14.10 15.66
N ALA A 165 -76.58 -13.71 15.39
CA ALA A 165 -75.84 -14.13 14.17
C ALA A 165 -74.29 -13.96 14.22
N LEU A 166 -73.69 -13.55 15.36
CA LEU A 166 -72.42 -12.80 15.35
C LEU A 166 -71.21 -13.47 16.06
N THR A 167 -71.20 -14.79 16.21
CA THR A 167 -70.09 -15.54 16.88
C THR A 167 -69.25 -16.42 15.95
N LEU A 168 -69.70 -16.72 14.72
CA LEU A 168 -68.99 -17.61 13.78
C LEU A 168 -68.38 -16.91 12.54
N ALA A 169 -68.71 -15.64 12.29
CA ALA A 169 -68.16 -14.88 11.15
C ALA A 169 -66.82 -14.16 11.45
N VAL A 170 -66.54 -13.86 12.72
CA VAL A 170 -65.34 -13.07 13.11
C VAL A 170 -64.06 -13.93 13.13
N LEU A 171 -64.17 -15.21 13.48
CA LEU A 171 -63.04 -16.14 13.61
C LEU A 171 -62.45 -16.66 12.28
N VAL A 172 -63.07 -16.34 11.14
CA VAL A 172 -62.52 -16.69 9.80
C VAL A 172 -61.83 -15.47 9.16
N ILE A 173 -62.34 -14.26 9.39
CA ILE A 173 -61.74 -13.03 8.83
C ILE A 173 -60.49 -12.59 9.61
N GLY A 174 -60.44 -12.83 10.92
CA GLY A 174 -59.26 -12.51 11.76
C GLY A 174 -57.97 -13.24 11.37
N SER A 175 -58.08 -14.37 10.66
CA SER A 175 -56.95 -15.29 10.40
C SER A 175 -56.03 -14.86 9.25
N LEU A 176 -56.50 -14.02 8.32
CA LEU A 176 -55.73 -13.64 7.12
C LEU A 176 -54.83 -12.41 7.32
N ALA A 177 -55.17 -11.51 8.25
CA ALA A 177 -54.39 -10.30 8.51
C ALA A 177 -52.95 -10.59 8.99
N VAL A 178 -52.78 -11.60 9.84
CA VAL A 178 -51.49 -11.98 10.44
C VAL A 178 -50.48 -12.49 9.40
N VAL A 179 -50.95 -13.09 8.30
CA VAL A 179 -50.11 -13.61 7.21
C VAL A 179 -49.67 -12.50 6.24
N ALA A 180 -50.46 -11.43 6.10
CA ALA A 180 -50.12 -10.28 5.25
C ALA A 180 -49.02 -9.39 5.88
N LEU A 181 -49.09 -9.12 7.19
CA LEU A 181 -48.09 -8.28 7.87
C LEU A 181 -46.70 -8.93 7.89
N LYS A 182 -46.60 -10.27 8.01
CA LYS A 182 -45.32 -10.99 7.96
C LYS A 182 -44.63 -10.92 6.59
N GLN A 183 -45.36 -10.69 5.51
CA GLN A 183 -44.77 -10.54 4.16
C GLN A 183 -44.26 -9.11 3.90
N SER A 184 -44.87 -8.12 4.55
CA SER A 184 -44.49 -6.69 4.46
C SER A 184 -43.21 -6.34 5.22
N SER A 185 -42.68 -7.28 6.02
CA SER A 185 -41.47 -7.10 6.84
C SER A 185 -40.17 -7.56 6.15
N ARG A 186 -40.19 -7.82 4.83
CA ARG A 186 -38.96 -8.04 4.07
C ARG A 186 -38.19 -6.71 3.99
N PRO A 187 -36.95 -6.60 4.52
CA PRO A 187 -36.15 -5.39 4.33
C PRO A 187 -35.94 -5.17 2.82
N PRO A 188 -35.96 -3.92 2.33
CA PRO A 188 -35.83 -3.64 0.89
C PRO A 188 -34.53 -4.26 0.36
N ALA A 189 -34.58 -4.88 -0.81
CA ALA A 189 -33.46 -5.66 -1.35
C ALA A 189 -32.16 -4.84 -1.46
N THR A 190 -32.27 -3.52 -1.64
CA THR A 190 -31.18 -2.55 -1.57
C THR A 190 -30.44 -2.57 -0.22
N SER A 191 -31.16 -2.62 0.91
CA SER A 191 -30.56 -2.68 2.25
C SER A 191 -29.78 -3.98 2.46
N SER A 192 -30.36 -5.13 2.07
CA SER A 192 -29.63 -6.40 2.16
C SER A 192 -28.46 -6.50 1.17
N ALA A 193 -28.49 -5.76 0.06
CA ALA A 193 -27.36 -5.64 -0.87
C ALA A 193 -26.22 -4.77 -0.29
N VAL A 194 -26.54 -3.62 0.31
CA VAL A 194 -25.56 -2.75 0.98
C VAL A 194 -24.87 -3.49 2.13
N LEU A 195 -25.62 -4.15 3.01
CA LEU A 195 -25.05 -4.92 4.13
C LEU A 195 -24.14 -6.06 3.66
N ARG A 196 -24.49 -6.75 2.56
CA ARG A 196 -23.61 -7.77 1.94
C ARG A 196 -22.36 -7.17 1.30
N HIS A 197 -22.45 -5.97 0.72
CA HIS A 197 -21.30 -5.27 0.17
C HIS A 197 -20.35 -4.81 1.28
N GLU A 198 -20.86 -4.19 2.35
CA GLU A 198 -20.07 -3.81 3.52
C GLU A 198 -19.38 -5.01 4.18
N ALA A 199 -20.09 -6.15 4.31
CA ALA A 199 -19.49 -7.39 4.75
C ALA A 199 -18.36 -7.85 3.81
N SER A 200 -18.59 -7.86 2.48
CA SER A 200 -17.56 -8.24 1.51
C SER A 200 -16.31 -7.34 1.56
N VAL A 201 -16.49 -6.03 1.76
CA VAL A 201 -15.36 -5.09 1.92
C VAL A 201 -14.62 -5.35 3.24
N ARG A 202 -15.33 -5.66 4.33
CA ARG A 202 -14.74 -6.08 5.61
C ARG A 202 -13.91 -7.36 5.47
N GLU A 203 -14.44 -8.38 4.80
CA GLU A 203 -13.73 -9.64 4.54
C GLU A 203 -12.47 -9.43 3.69
N GLN A 204 -12.54 -8.57 2.66
CA GLN A 204 -11.36 -8.22 1.85
C GLN A 204 -10.27 -7.53 2.68
N ALA A 205 -10.66 -6.56 3.52
CA ALA A 205 -9.73 -5.86 4.41
C ALA A 205 -9.12 -6.79 5.48
N ALA A 206 -9.95 -7.63 6.12
CA ALA A 206 -9.49 -8.58 7.14
C ALA A 206 -8.54 -9.63 6.56
N ALA A 207 -8.89 -10.22 5.41
CA ALA A 207 -8.04 -11.16 4.68
C ALA A 207 -6.73 -10.51 4.19
N TRP A 208 -6.73 -9.21 3.89
CA TRP A 208 -5.50 -8.48 3.60
C TRP A 208 -4.63 -8.33 4.86
N VAL A 209 -5.18 -7.81 5.97
CA VAL A 209 -4.45 -7.61 7.23
C VAL A 209 -3.82 -8.93 7.70
N ALA A 210 -4.59 -10.02 7.75
CA ALA A 210 -4.11 -11.33 8.16
C ALA A 210 -2.97 -11.90 7.28
N ARG A 211 -2.89 -11.50 6.00
CA ARG A 211 -1.80 -11.90 5.10
C ARG A 211 -0.60 -10.96 5.10
N GLN A 212 -0.83 -9.66 5.31
CA GLN A 212 0.12 -8.58 5.00
C GLN A 212 0.65 -7.81 6.20
N VAL A 213 -0.07 -7.77 7.33
CA VAL A 213 0.40 -7.14 8.56
C VAL A 213 1.19 -8.14 9.39
N SER A 214 2.21 -7.67 10.11
CA SER A 214 3.00 -8.52 11.00
C SER A 214 2.11 -9.06 12.14
N PRO A 215 2.10 -10.38 12.42
CA PRO A 215 1.35 -10.93 13.55
C PRO A 215 1.91 -10.48 14.92
N GLY A 216 3.05 -9.78 14.94
CA GLY A 216 3.55 -9.09 16.14
C GLY A 216 3.00 -7.68 16.35
N ALA A 217 2.41 -7.04 15.33
CA ALA A 217 1.95 -5.66 15.38
C ALA A 217 0.56 -5.55 16.02
N THR A 218 0.38 -4.56 16.91
CA THR A 218 -0.92 -4.26 17.52
C THR A 218 -1.80 -3.49 16.54
N VAL A 219 -3.05 -3.93 16.34
CA VAL A 219 -4.02 -3.37 15.39
C VAL A 219 -5.29 -2.94 16.14
N ALA A 220 -5.65 -1.66 16.02
CA ALA A 220 -6.90 -1.12 16.52
C ALA A 220 -8.04 -1.28 15.50
N CYS A 221 -9.22 -1.68 15.97
CA CYS A 221 -10.38 -1.99 15.12
C CYS A 221 -11.71 -1.80 15.89
N ASP A 222 -12.83 -1.59 15.20
CA ASP A 222 -14.15 -1.74 15.83
C ASP A 222 -14.47 -3.23 16.08
N THR A 223 -15.43 -3.52 16.96
CA THR A 223 -15.84 -4.89 17.34
C THR A 223 -16.10 -5.82 16.15
N ALA A 224 -16.75 -5.35 15.09
CA ALA A 224 -17.09 -6.19 13.93
C ALA A 224 -15.87 -6.44 13.04
N MET A 225 -14.97 -5.46 12.92
CA MET A 225 -13.68 -5.64 12.26
C MET A 225 -12.74 -6.55 13.07
N CYS A 226 -12.65 -6.38 14.40
CA CYS A 226 -11.82 -7.25 15.24
C CYS A 226 -12.30 -8.72 15.20
N ALA A 227 -13.61 -8.96 15.15
CA ALA A 227 -14.18 -10.29 14.95
C ALA A 227 -13.77 -10.89 13.60
N ALA A 228 -13.85 -10.11 12.51
CA ALA A 228 -13.41 -10.56 11.17
C ALA A 228 -11.89 -10.84 11.14
N LEU A 229 -11.06 -9.97 11.72
CA LEU A 229 -9.61 -10.19 11.83
C LEU A 229 -9.27 -11.48 12.59
N THR A 230 -10.00 -11.77 13.66
CA THR A 230 -9.86 -13.03 14.42
C THR A 230 -10.27 -14.24 13.57
N ALA A 231 -11.36 -14.14 12.79
CA ALA A 231 -11.82 -15.19 11.89
C ALA A 231 -10.84 -15.48 10.73
N HIS A 232 -10.09 -14.47 10.26
CA HIS A 232 -8.98 -14.63 9.32
C HIS A 232 -7.66 -15.06 9.98
N GLY A 233 -7.67 -15.37 11.28
CA GLY A 233 -6.52 -15.91 12.01
C GLY A 233 -5.50 -14.88 12.50
N PHE A 234 -5.83 -13.58 12.50
CA PHE A 234 -4.97 -12.58 13.14
C PHE A 234 -4.98 -12.77 14.67
N PRO A 235 -3.83 -12.67 15.38
CA PRO A 235 -3.78 -12.95 16.81
C PRO A 235 -4.68 -12.01 17.63
N ALA A 236 -5.68 -12.57 18.33
CA ALA A 236 -6.61 -11.80 19.16
C ALA A 236 -5.91 -10.99 20.27
N SER A 237 -4.78 -11.49 20.79
CA SER A 237 -3.91 -10.78 21.75
C SER A 237 -3.14 -9.58 21.16
N LYS A 238 -3.36 -9.27 19.88
CA LYS A 238 -2.83 -8.10 19.15
C LYS A 238 -3.94 -7.19 18.62
N LEU A 239 -5.20 -7.47 18.93
CA LEU A 239 -6.33 -6.62 18.55
C LEU A 239 -6.70 -5.69 19.71
N VAL A 240 -6.94 -4.42 19.40
CA VAL A 240 -7.45 -3.40 20.34
C VAL A 240 -8.84 -2.98 19.86
N THR A 241 -9.88 -3.50 20.52
CA THR A 241 -11.27 -3.15 20.23
C THR A 241 -11.56 -1.72 20.66
N LEU A 242 -12.00 -0.90 19.71
CA LEU A 242 -12.28 0.52 19.89
C LEU A 242 -13.76 0.77 20.26
N GLY A 243 -13.99 1.81 21.05
CA GLY A 243 -15.31 2.26 21.48
C GLY A 243 -15.33 3.72 21.95
N PRO A 244 -16.46 4.22 22.48
CA PRO A 244 -16.66 5.64 22.81
C PRO A 244 -15.72 6.25 23.85
N THR A 245 -14.95 5.44 24.57
CA THR A 245 -13.99 5.85 25.59
C THR A 245 -12.53 5.50 25.23
N SER A 246 -12.27 5.12 23.98
CA SER A 246 -10.90 4.87 23.50
C SER A 246 -10.09 6.18 23.40
N PRO A 247 -8.83 6.21 23.87
CA PRO A 247 -8.02 7.43 23.83
C PRO A 247 -7.50 7.73 22.42
N GLU A 248 -7.19 9.01 22.17
CA GLU A 248 -6.45 9.48 21.01
C GLU A 248 -5.03 9.94 21.44
N PRO A 249 -3.95 9.47 20.80
CA PRO A 249 -3.89 8.36 19.85
C PRO A 249 -4.18 7.00 20.50
N VAL A 250 -4.70 6.06 19.73
CA VAL A 250 -4.97 4.69 20.20
C VAL A 250 -3.65 3.94 20.49
N PRO A 251 -3.59 3.05 21.49
CA PRO A 251 -2.38 2.31 21.87
C PRO A 251 -2.12 1.10 20.94
N ALA A 252 -2.03 1.37 19.63
CA ALA A 252 -1.77 0.39 18.58
C ALA A 252 -0.77 0.95 17.56
N VAL A 253 -0.19 0.09 16.71
CA VAL A 253 0.73 0.52 15.65
C VAL A 253 -0.04 0.78 14.35
N LEU A 254 -1.15 0.06 14.12
CA LEU A 254 -2.08 0.29 13.02
C LEU A 254 -3.50 0.54 13.54
N VAL A 255 -4.30 1.25 12.76
CA VAL A 255 -5.76 1.36 12.94
C VAL A 255 -6.49 0.99 11.65
N VAL A 256 -7.57 0.23 11.77
CA VAL A 256 -8.47 -0.10 10.65
C VAL A 256 -9.66 0.86 10.67
N GLU A 257 -9.59 1.88 9.84
CA GLU A 257 -10.57 2.95 9.71
C GLU A 257 -11.81 2.46 8.95
N THR A 258 -12.78 1.92 9.70
CA THR A 258 -14.14 1.64 9.21
C THR A 258 -15.07 2.85 9.40
N ALA A 259 -16.31 2.76 8.91
CA ALA A 259 -17.34 3.78 9.18
C ALA A 259 -17.57 4.00 10.69
N THR A 260 -17.56 2.93 11.50
CA THR A 260 -17.66 3.01 12.96
C THR A 260 -16.50 3.78 13.57
N VAL A 261 -15.27 3.48 13.15
CA VAL A 261 -14.05 4.14 13.66
C VAL A 261 -14.00 5.62 13.24
N ARG A 262 -14.46 5.97 12.03
CA ARG A 262 -14.67 7.38 11.64
C ARG A 262 -15.74 8.09 12.48
N GLY A 263 -16.78 7.37 12.89
CA GLY A 263 -17.80 7.88 13.80
C GLY A 263 -17.30 8.16 15.23
N LEU A 264 -16.23 7.49 15.67
CA LEU A 264 -15.61 7.72 16.99
C LEU A 264 -14.67 8.94 16.99
N PHE A 265 -13.81 9.07 15.96
CA PHE A 265 -12.67 10.01 15.97
C PHE A 265 -12.75 11.13 14.92
N GLY A 266 -13.79 11.14 14.07
CA GLY A 266 -13.99 12.15 13.03
C GLY A 266 -12.77 12.30 12.11
N SER A 267 -12.42 13.55 11.79
CA SER A 267 -11.23 13.89 10.98
C SER A 267 -9.92 13.85 11.77
N SER A 268 -9.93 13.76 13.10
CA SER A 268 -8.73 13.74 13.94
C SER A 268 -7.83 12.55 13.57
N LEU A 269 -8.44 11.37 13.39
CA LEU A 269 -7.73 10.16 12.97
C LEU A 269 -6.87 10.38 11.72
N ALA A 270 -7.43 10.93 10.63
CA ALA A 270 -6.69 11.09 9.39
C ALA A 270 -5.69 12.27 9.38
N THR A 271 -5.82 13.23 10.30
CA THR A 271 -5.04 14.49 10.28
C THR A 271 -4.03 14.63 11.42
N ALA A 272 -4.38 14.17 12.62
CA ALA A 272 -3.57 14.32 13.82
C ALA A 272 -2.69 13.10 14.10
N TRP A 273 -3.20 11.87 13.99
CA TRP A 273 -2.50 10.68 14.54
C TRP A 273 -2.50 9.40 13.70
N ALA A 274 -3.18 9.31 12.57
CA ALA A 274 -3.07 8.17 11.64
C ALA A 274 -3.01 8.60 10.16
N PRO A 275 -1.98 9.38 9.76
CA PRO A 275 -1.98 10.07 8.47
C PRO A 275 -1.90 9.12 7.26
N THR A 276 -1.05 8.09 7.31
CA THR A 276 -0.69 7.27 6.14
C THR A 276 -1.53 6.01 6.00
N VAL A 277 -2.12 5.83 4.82
CA VAL A 277 -2.89 4.67 4.38
C VAL A 277 -1.96 3.61 3.77
N LEU A 278 -1.94 2.41 4.36
CA LEU A 278 -1.23 1.22 3.87
C LEU A 278 -2.04 0.40 2.87
N ALA A 279 -3.37 0.50 2.92
CA ALA A 279 -4.31 -0.12 2.01
C ALA A 279 -5.72 0.47 2.18
N SER A 280 -6.52 0.41 1.12
CA SER A 280 -7.91 0.86 1.05
C SER A 280 -8.78 -0.19 0.35
N PHE A 281 -10.04 -0.33 0.81
CA PHE A 281 -11.01 -1.32 0.35
C PHE A 281 -12.39 -0.69 0.25
N GLY A 282 -13.18 -1.05 -0.76
CA GLY A 282 -14.48 -0.43 -1.01
C GLY A 282 -14.38 1.04 -1.43
N SER A 283 -15.46 1.80 -1.25
CA SER A 283 -15.49 3.24 -1.55
C SER A 283 -16.65 3.93 -0.82
N GLY A 284 -16.63 5.26 -0.71
CA GLY A 284 -17.69 6.02 -0.04
C GLY A 284 -17.87 5.60 1.43
N THR A 285 -19.10 5.45 1.89
CA THR A 285 -19.42 5.11 3.28
C THR A 285 -18.93 3.72 3.68
N SER A 286 -18.98 2.73 2.79
CA SER A 286 -18.47 1.37 3.01
C SER A 286 -16.94 1.28 2.95
N GLY A 287 -16.24 2.36 2.60
CA GLY A 287 -14.79 2.40 2.49
C GLY A 287 -14.08 2.05 3.81
N ILE A 288 -13.06 1.21 3.73
CA ILE A 288 -12.21 0.83 4.85
C ILE A 288 -10.76 1.15 4.48
N THR A 289 -10.02 1.83 5.34
CA THR A 289 -8.57 1.98 5.19
C THR A 289 -7.82 1.31 6.34
N VAL A 290 -6.58 0.88 6.10
CA VAL A 290 -5.65 0.44 7.15
C VAL A 290 -4.54 1.48 7.22
N ARG A 291 -4.38 2.13 8.38
CA ARG A 291 -3.46 3.26 8.57
C ARG A 291 -2.37 2.98 9.59
N VAL A 292 -1.23 3.64 9.44
CA VAL A 292 -0.17 3.68 10.46
C VAL A 292 -0.54 4.69 11.53
N VAL A 293 -0.44 4.31 12.81
CA VAL A 293 -0.59 5.21 13.95
C VAL A 293 0.73 5.93 14.20
N ALA A 294 0.65 7.26 14.31
CA ALA A 294 1.71 8.19 14.63
C ALA A 294 1.52 8.69 16.08
N PRO A 295 2.09 8.00 17.10
CA PRO A 295 1.85 8.34 18.52
C PRO A 295 2.42 9.70 18.94
N HIS A 296 3.35 10.25 18.16
CA HIS A 296 3.92 11.60 18.36
C HIS A 296 3.32 12.64 17.38
N GLY A 297 2.18 12.32 16.77
CA GLY A 297 1.47 13.18 15.82
C GLY A 297 1.99 13.07 14.38
N ALA A 298 1.12 13.45 13.44
CA ALA A 298 1.37 13.32 12.00
C ALA A 298 2.60 14.08 11.51
N ALA A 299 2.88 15.27 12.05
CA ALA A 299 4.04 16.08 11.65
C ALA A 299 5.38 15.40 12.01
N ALA A 300 5.50 14.83 13.22
CA ALA A 300 6.70 14.09 13.62
C ALA A 300 6.90 12.84 12.75
N TYR A 301 5.81 12.12 12.46
CA TYR A 301 5.84 10.95 11.58
C TYR A 301 6.19 11.30 10.12
N GLN A 302 5.74 12.45 9.60
CA GLN A 302 6.14 12.97 8.29
C GLN A 302 7.63 13.34 8.24
N ALA A 303 8.17 13.94 9.30
CA ALA A 303 9.61 14.20 9.41
C ALA A 303 10.43 12.89 9.41
N MET A 304 9.99 11.88 10.17
CA MET A 304 10.61 10.54 10.15
C MET A 304 10.55 9.87 8.77
N LEU A 305 9.42 9.98 8.06
CA LEU A 305 9.28 9.50 6.67
C LEU A 305 10.25 10.21 5.71
N GLY A 306 10.46 11.52 5.89
CA GLY A 306 11.40 12.32 5.10
C GLY A 306 12.85 11.86 5.28
N THR A 307 13.27 11.63 6.53
CA THR A 307 14.60 11.12 6.87
C THR A 307 14.81 9.70 6.35
N ASP A 308 13.87 8.78 6.62
CA ASP A 308 13.94 7.39 6.16
C ASP A 308 13.92 7.28 4.61
N LEU A 309 13.25 8.20 3.91
CA LEU A 309 13.33 8.30 2.45
C LEU A 309 14.71 8.73 1.95
N ALA A 310 15.40 9.63 2.67
CA ALA A 310 16.76 10.03 2.32
C ALA A 310 17.76 8.86 2.51
N ASP A 311 17.67 8.16 3.64
CA ASP A 311 18.50 6.98 3.92
C ASP A 311 18.26 5.84 2.91
N ARG A 312 17.00 5.64 2.50
CA ARG A 312 16.63 4.68 1.45
C ARG A 312 17.19 5.07 0.08
N LYS A 313 17.28 6.36 -0.26
CA LYS A 313 17.94 6.82 -1.51
C LYS A 313 19.44 6.57 -1.47
N ALA A 314 20.11 6.92 -0.37
CA ALA A 314 21.54 6.70 -0.21
C ALA A 314 21.88 5.20 -0.29
N SER A 315 21.17 4.38 0.48
CA SER A 315 21.33 2.92 0.48
C SER A 315 20.93 2.29 -0.87
N GLY A 316 19.93 2.86 -1.55
CA GLY A 316 19.54 2.47 -2.91
C GLY A 316 20.67 2.71 -3.92
N SER A 317 21.30 3.89 -3.90
CA SER A 317 22.48 4.21 -4.72
C SER A 317 23.69 3.29 -4.43
N ALA A 318 23.89 2.89 -3.17
CA ALA A 318 24.90 1.92 -2.80
C ALA A 318 24.63 0.53 -3.43
N LEU A 319 23.39 0.01 -3.34
CA LEU A 319 23.01 -1.23 -4.03
C LEU A 319 23.16 -1.14 -5.55
N LEU A 320 22.86 0.02 -6.14
CA LEU A 320 23.01 0.26 -7.58
C LEU A 320 24.47 0.35 -8.05
N SER A 321 25.42 0.41 -7.10
CA SER A 321 26.86 0.45 -7.35
C SER A 321 27.55 -0.90 -7.09
N ASP A 322 26.84 -1.90 -6.56
CA ASP A 322 27.40 -3.23 -6.27
C ASP A 322 27.43 -4.11 -7.53
N SER A 323 28.64 -4.56 -7.91
CA SER A 323 28.89 -5.51 -8.99
C SER A 323 28.15 -6.86 -8.87
N GLN A 324 27.69 -7.24 -7.68
CA GLN A 324 26.89 -8.45 -7.45
C GLN A 324 25.41 -8.25 -7.76
N ILE A 325 24.94 -7.01 -7.98
CA ILE A 325 23.52 -6.69 -8.13
C ILE A 325 23.23 -6.22 -9.55
N THR A 326 22.63 -7.09 -10.35
CA THR A 326 21.97 -6.69 -11.60
C THR A 326 20.56 -6.18 -11.28
N VAL A 327 20.11 -5.14 -11.99
CA VAL A 327 18.76 -4.57 -11.81
C VAL A 327 18.14 -4.18 -13.15
N SER A 328 16.83 -4.41 -13.28
CA SER A 328 16.02 -3.91 -14.39
C SER A 328 15.94 -2.36 -14.41
N ALA A 329 15.40 -1.80 -15.49
CA ALA A 329 15.13 -0.35 -15.54
C ALA A 329 14.13 0.09 -14.44
N THR A 330 13.08 -0.71 -14.22
CA THR A 330 12.07 -0.47 -13.18
C THR A 330 12.70 -0.52 -11.79
N ALA A 331 13.41 -1.61 -11.47
CA ALA A 331 14.07 -1.81 -10.18
C ALA A 331 15.10 -0.70 -9.89
N ARG A 332 15.86 -0.28 -10.91
CA ARG A 332 16.80 0.85 -10.83
C ARG A 332 16.11 2.16 -10.45
N SER A 333 14.99 2.50 -11.10
CA SER A 333 14.23 3.71 -10.79
C SER A 333 13.63 3.67 -9.37
N GLN A 334 13.17 2.50 -8.92
CA GLN A 334 12.59 2.29 -7.59
C GLN A 334 13.63 2.43 -6.47
N LEU A 335 14.85 1.91 -6.68
CA LEU A 335 15.98 2.09 -5.76
C LEU A 335 16.48 3.54 -5.72
N ALA A 336 16.71 4.16 -6.88
CA ALA A 336 17.21 5.54 -6.96
C ALA A 336 16.21 6.58 -6.40
N ALA A 337 14.91 6.32 -6.50
CA ALA A 337 13.87 7.13 -5.87
C ALA A 337 13.68 6.83 -4.37
N GLY A 338 14.33 5.78 -3.83
CA GLY A 338 14.25 5.38 -2.42
C GLY A 338 12.94 4.67 -2.04
N LEU A 339 12.23 4.08 -3.00
CA LEU A 339 10.87 3.53 -2.77
C LEU A 339 10.86 2.18 -2.04
N VAL A 340 11.99 1.50 -1.90
CA VAL A 340 12.09 0.11 -1.41
C VAL A 340 12.11 0.05 0.13
N ASP A 341 11.42 -0.92 0.75
CA ASP A 341 11.43 -1.11 2.21
C ASP A 341 12.84 -1.26 2.79
N SER A 342 13.14 -0.52 3.86
CA SER A 342 14.45 -0.46 4.51
C SER A 342 15.00 -1.84 4.93
N ARG A 343 14.13 -2.81 5.28
CA ARG A 343 14.55 -4.20 5.58
C ARG A 343 14.91 -4.98 4.32
N LEU A 344 14.19 -4.72 3.23
CA LEU A 344 14.39 -5.37 1.94
C LEU A 344 15.68 -4.90 1.27
N VAL A 345 16.02 -3.61 1.38
CA VAL A 345 17.33 -3.06 1.01
C VAL A 345 18.48 -3.81 1.72
N LEU A 346 18.37 -3.97 3.05
CA LEU A 346 19.37 -4.68 3.85
C LEU A 346 19.43 -6.19 3.54
N ALA A 347 18.29 -6.84 3.31
CA ALA A 347 18.23 -8.25 2.94
C ALA A 347 18.88 -8.51 1.57
N LEU A 348 18.71 -7.59 0.61
CA LEU A 348 19.36 -7.67 -0.69
C LEU A 348 20.87 -7.47 -0.61
N ALA A 349 21.35 -6.47 0.16
CA ALA A 349 22.77 -6.32 0.47
C ALA A 349 23.35 -7.61 1.09
N TYR A 350 22.62 -8.21 2.03
CA TYR A 350 23.05 -9.41 2.72
C TYR A 350 23.17 -10.63 1.78
N VAL A 351 22.30 -10.79 0.79
CA VAL A 351 22.42 -11.86 -0.23
C VAL A 351 23.52 -11.54 -1.24
N ALA A 352 23.58 -10.31 -1.75
CA ALA A 352 24.57 -9.86 -2.72
C ALA A 352 26.02 -10.11 -2.24
N ALA A 353 26.28 -9.87 -0.95
CA ALA A 353 27.57 -10.13 -0.30
C ALA A 353 28.03 -11.61 -0.30
N ARG A 354 27.19 -12.57 -0.74
CA ARG A 354 27.55 -13.99 -0.90
C ARG A 354 27.34 -14.55 -2.30
N ARG A 355 26.48 -13.94 -3.13
CA ARG A 355 26.14 -14.43 -4.46
C ARG A 355 25.55 -13.33 -5.36
N PRO A 356 25.82 -13.34 -6.68
CA PRO A 356 25.15 -12.45 -7.61
C PRO A 356 23.63 -12.61 -7.56
N ILE A 357 22.92 -11.49 -7.64
CA ILE A 357 21.46 -11.41 -7.75
C ILE A 357 21.05 -10.55 -8.96
N ASP A 358 19.87 -10.83 -9.51
CA ASP A 358 19.24 -10.00 -10.55
C ASP A 358 17.81 -9.63 -10.09
N ILE A 359 17.53 -8.33 -10.01
CA ILE A 359 16.29 -7.76 -9.47
C ILE A 359 15.38 -7.32 -10.62
N VAL A 360 14.24 -8.02 -10.75
CA VAL A 360 13.26 -7.81 -11.81
C VAL A 360 12.40 -6.57 -11.52
N GLU A 361 11.74 -6.53 -10.35
CA GLU A 361 10.97 -5.38 -9.90
C GLU A 361 10.78 -5.37 -8.38
N PHE A 362 10.41 -4.21 -7.84
CA PHE A 362 9.86 -4.06 -6.50
C PHE A 362 8.37 -3.76 -6.56
N GLY A 363 7.64 -4.13 -5.51
CA GLY A 363 6.22 -3.80 -5.40
C GLY A 363 5.71 -3.76 -3.97
N ASN A 364 4.44 -3.33 -3.83
CA ASN A 364 3.66 -3.51 -2.62
C ASN A 364 2.41 -4.34 -2.94
N LEU A 365 1.74 -4.83 -1.90
CA LEU A 365 0.49 -5.58 -2.03
C LEU A 365 -0.69 -4.82 -1.42
N GLY A 366 -0.54 -3.50 -1.20
CA GLY A 366 -1.53 -2.64 -0.57
C GLY A 366 -2.40 -1.91 -1.61
N PRO A 367 -3.66 -2.33 -1.84
CA PRO A 367 -4.52 -1.64 -2.81
C PRO A 367 -4.76 -0.19 -2.38
N GLY A 368 -4.40 0.78 -3.22
CA GLY A 368 -4.52 2.21 -2.88
C GLY A 368 -3.74 2.61 -1.62
N ALA A 369 -2.54 2.05 -1.42
CA ALA A 369 -1.58 2.57 -0.46
C ALA A 369 -1.06 3.96 -0.89
N ASP A 370 -0.71 4.82 0.07
CA ASP A 370 -0.12 6.13 -0.24
C ASP A 370 1.25 5.98 -0.93
N ALA A 371 1.60 6.94 -1.78
CA ALA A 371 2.88 6.95 -2.51
C ALA A 371 4.14 7.01 -1.61
N SER A 372 3.99 7.35 -0.32
CA SER A 372 5.06 7.31 0.68
C SER A 372 5.27 5.93 1.32
N VAL A 373 4.36 4.96 1.10
CA VAL A 373 4.45 3.60 1.66
C VAL A 373 5.50 2.79 0.89
N PRO A 374 6.55 2.25 1.55
CA PRO A 374 7.60 1.52 0.86
C PRO A 374 7.10 0.26 0.13
N LEU A 375 7.82 -0.10 -0.93
CA LEU A 375 7.66 -1.33 -1.69
C LEU A 375 8.24 -2.48 -0.86
N ARG A 376 7.35 -3.34 -0.35
CA ARG A 376 7.64 -4.39 0.64
C ARG A 376 8.00 -5.75 0.05
N PHE A 377 8.00 -5.93 -1.27
CA PHE A 377 8.57 -7.10 -1.90
C PHE A 377 9.53 -6.76 -3.05
N ALA A 378 10.48 -7.66 -3.29
CA ALA A 378 11.33 -7.70 -4.48
C ALA A 378 11.11 -9.03 -5.19
N ASP A 379 11.08 -9.00 -6.52
CA ASP A 379 11.10 -10.19 -7.37
C ASP A 379 12.50 -10.37 -7.96
N LEU A 380 13.13 -11.50 -7.63
CA LEU A 380 14.47 -11.85 -8.08
C LEU A 380 14.38 -12.88 -9.22
N ALA A 381 15.24 -12.77 -10.24
CA ALA A 381 15.33 -13.79 -11.27
C ALA A 381 15.82 -15.12 -10.67
N GLU A 382 15.14 -16.23 -10.98
CA GLU A 382 15.56 -17.55 -10.48
C GLU A 382 16.75 -18.15 -11.24
N SER A 383 17.09 -17.59 -12.41
CA SER A 383 18.23 -18.00 -13.24
C SER A 383 19.20 -16.82 -13.38
N VAL A 384 20.30 -16.86 -12.62
CA VAL A 384 21.35 -15.83 -12.64
C VAL A 384 22.66 -16.46 -13.12
N PRO A 385 23.03 -16.30 -14.41
CA PRO A 385 24.21 -16.97 -14.98
C PRO A 385 25.52 -16.66 -14.24
N ALA A 386 25.66 -15.44 -13.70
CA ALA A 386 26.81 -15.02 -12.91
C ALA A 386 27.03 -15.87 -11.64
N ALA A 387 25.95 -16.43 -11.06
CA ALA A 387 26.04 -17.30 -9.88
C ALA A 387 26.55 -18.72 -10.21
N ARG A 388 26.63 -19.11 -11.49
CA ARG A 388 27.13 -20.42 -11.97
C ARG A 388 26.42 -21.65 -11.35
N MET A 389 25.15 -21.48 -10.98
CA MET A 389 24.31 -22.51 -10.37
C MET A 389 23.08 -22.79 -11.24
N GLY A 390 22.61 -24.04 -11.26
CA GLY A 390 21.30 -24.35 -11.84
C GLY A 390 20.15 -23.76 -11.01
N THR A 391 19.10 -23.28 -11.66
CA THR A 391 17.95 -22.54 -11.11
C THR A 391 17.48 -23.06 -9.74
N ALA A 392 17.16 -24.34 -9.64
CA ALA A 392 16.63 -24.93 -8.40
C ALA A 392 17.67 -24.99 -7.25
N ALA A 393 18.97 -25.01 -7.55
CA ALA A 393 20.02 -24.93 -6.54
C ALA A 393 20.25 -23.47 -6.11
N TYR A 394 20.25 -22.53 -7.05
CA TYR A 394 20.34 -21.10 -6.77
C TYR A 394 19.19 -20.62 -5.87
N VAL A 395 17.94 -20.94 -6.22
CA VAL A 395 16.75 -20.57 -5.43
C VAL A 395 16.78 -21.17 -4.02
N ARG A 396 17.26 -22.41 -3.85
CA ARG A 396 17.47 -22.98 -2.50
C ARG A 396 18.53 -22.22 -1.70
N ALA A 397 19.63 -21.83 -2.34
CA ALA A 397 20.70 -21.08 -1.67
C ALA A 397 20.27 -19.66 -1.28
N VAL A 398 19.55 -18.93 -2.15
CA VAL A 398 18.97 -17.62 -1.81
C VAL A 398 17.96 -17.75 -0.66
N ARG A 399 17.17 -18.84 -0.60
CA ARG A 399 16.26 -19.09 0.53
C ARG A 399 17.00 -19.40 1.84
N ALA A 400 18.08 -20.19 1.79
CA ALA A 400 18.92 -20.48 2.96
C ALA A 400 19.55 -19.20 3.51
N ASP A 401 20.24 -18.44 2.66
CA ASP A 401 20.76 -17.10 2.94
C ASP A 401 19.74 -16.20 3.64
N LEU A 402 18.55 -16.02 3.05
CA LEU A 402 17.51 -15.14 3.59
C LEU A 402 16.93 -15.64 4.93
N SER A 403 17.00 -16.95 5.21
CA SER A 403 16.57 -17.54 6.47
C SER A 403 17.61 -17.44 7.60
N GLU A 404 18.89 -17.33 7.25
CA GLU A 404 20.01 -17.11 8.18
C GLU A 404 20.15 -15.65 8.60
N ALA A 405 19.56 -14.72 7.86
CA ALA A 405 19.62 -13.28 8.09
C ALA A 405 19.14 -12.85 9.49
N ASP A 406 19.67 -11.74 10.02
CA ASP A 406 19.21 -11.12 11.28
C ASP A 406 17.69 -10.97 11.30
N SER A 407 17.05 -11.25 12.44
CA SER A 407 15.58 -11.33 12.56
C SER A 407 14.86 -10.03 12.18
N ARG A 408 15.53 -8.88 12.20
CA ARG A 408 14.99 -7.58 11.76
C ARG A 408 14.88 -7.46 10.23
N VAL A 409 15.70 -8.20 9.49
CA VAL A 409 15.81 -8.19 8.02
C VAL A 409 15.53 -9.57 7.39
N ARG A 410 14.95 -10.48 8.16
CA ARG A 410 14.48 -11.79 7.69
C ARG A 410 13.11 -11.63 7.00
N PRO A 411 12.95 -12.06 5.74
CA PRO A 411 11.66 -11.93 5.04
C PRO A 411 10.54 -12.69 5.76
N ALA A 412 9.32 -12.15 5.70
CA ALA A 412 8.13 -12.81 6.23
C ALA A 412 7.62 -13.93 5.32
N ARG A 413 7.86 -13.82 3.99
CA ARG A 413 7.64 -14.89 3.00
C ARG A 413 8.77 -14.87 1.97
N THR A 414 9.08 -16.04 1.41
CA THR A 414 9.97 -16.14 0.23
C THR A 414 9.51 -17.31 -0.64
N ALA A 415 8.97 -17.02 -1.83
CA ALA A 415 8.26 -17.99 -2.65
C ALA A 415 8.51 -17.78 -4.15
N THR A 416 8.46 -18.85 -4.94
CA THR A 416 8.46 -18.75 -6.40
C THR A 416 7.07 -18.31 -6.85
N VAL A 417 6.99 -17.28 -7.70
CA VAL A 417 5.75 -16.78 -8.29
C VAL A 417 5.95 -16.54 -9.79
N THR A 418 4.86 -16.47 -10.55
CA THR A 418 4.91 -16.19 -12.00
C THR A 418 4.59 -14.73 -12.26
N VAL A 419 5.55 -13.98 -12.79
CA VAL A 419 5.40 -12.57 -13.21
C VAL A 419 5.66 -12.49 -14.71
N GLN A 420 4.69 -11.96 -15.47
CA GLN A 420 4.76 -11.83 -16.94
C GLN A 420 5.17 -13.13 -17.66
N GLY A 421 4.70 -14.29 -17.16
CA GLY A 421 5.01 -15.62 -17.70
C GLY A 421 6.37 -16.20 -17.28
N LYS A 422 7.18 -15.47 -16.48
CA LYS A 422 8.48 -15.93 -15.97
C LYS A 422 8.39 -16.30 -14.49
N ALA A 423 9.11 -17.35 -14.07
CA ALA A 423 9.29 -17.66 -12.67
C ALA A 423 10.28 -16.68 -12.02
N VAL A 424 9.89 -16.08 -10.90
CA VAL A 424 10.69 -15.17 -10.08
C VAL A 424 10.58 -15.56 -8.61
N LEU A 425 11.66 -15.38 -7.85
CA LEU A 425 11.70 -15.57 -6.42
C LEU A 425 11.27 -14.28 -5.72
N ARG A 426 10.01 -14.24 -5.27
CA ARG A 426 9.48 -13.12 -4.49
C ARG A 426 9.99 -13.19 -3.05
N VAL A 427 10.58 -12.10 -2.59
CA VAL A 427 11.05 -11.87 -1.21
C VAL A 427 10.17 -10.80 -0.59
N GLU A 428 9.40 -11.11 0.45
CA GLU A 428 8.31 -10.25 0.95
C GLU A 428 8.41 -9.99 2.46
N PHE A 429 8.20 -8.72 2.86
CA PHE A 429 8.13 -8.26 4.24
C PHE A 429 6.71 -7.80 4.61
N THR A 430 6.30 -8.05 5.87
CA THR A 430 5.01 -7.59 6.40
C THR A 430 5.00 -6.11 6.76
N ALA A 431 3.81 -5.51 6.74
CA ALA A 431 3.53 -4.16 7.20
C ALA A 431 3.40 -4.06 8.75
N PRO A 432 3.61 -2.87 9.35
CA PRO A 432 4.16 -1.66 8.74
C PRO A 432 5.65 -1.82 8.37
N SER A 433 6.16 -0.90 7.56
CA SER A 433 7.60 -0.72 7.35
C SER A 433 8.20 0.04 8.54
N PRO A 434 9.34 -0.40 9.10
CA PRO A 434 10.04 0.37 10.12
C PRO A 434 10.72 1.59 9.48
N LEU A 435 10.63 2.75 10.14
CA LEU A 435 11.34 3.97 9.73
C LEU A 435 12.67 4.06 10.47
N GLY A 436 13.70 4.61 9.81
CA GLY A 436 15.00 4.88 10.42
C GLY A 436 15.85 3.64 10.71
N LEU A 437 15.50 2.48 10.12
CA LEU A 437 16.26 1.24 10.28
C LEU A 437 17.69 1.35 9.74
N LEU A 438 17.86 2.15 8.69
CA LEU A 438 19.13 2.41 8.00
C LEU A 438 20.01 3.45 8.74
N SER A 439 19.40 4.33 9.54
CA SER A 439 20.07 5.46 10.21
C SER A 439 21.01 5.05 11.35
N ASN A 440 20.92 3.80 11.83
CA ASN A 440 21.67 3.29 12.99
C ASN A 440 23.19 3.07 12.74
N GLY A 441 23.78 3.82 11.81
CA GLY A 441 25.23 4.00 11.64
C GLY A 441 25.79 5.21 12.41
N THR A 442 24.99 5.84 13.28
CA THR A 442 25.39 6.98 14.13
C THR A 442 24.84 6.87 15.55
N SER A 443 25.69 6.49 16.49
CA SER A 443 25.62 6.74 17.94
C SER A 443 27.04 6.64 18.50
#